data_AF-A0AAX6EJ37-F1
#
_entry.id   AF-A0AAX6EJ37-F1
#
_cell.length_a   1.000
_cell.length_b   1.000
_cell.length_c   1.000
_cell.angle_alpha   90.00
_cell.angle_beta   90.00
_cell.angle_gamma   90.00
#
_symmetry.space_group_name_H-M   'P 1'
#
loop_
_entity.id
_entity.type
_entity.pdbx_description
1 polymer ?
#
loop_
_entity_poly.entity_id
_entity_poly.type
_entity_poly.pdbx_seq_one_letter_code
_entity_poly.pdbx_strand_id
1 'polypeptide(L)'
;MGSDSSSRRRPGGGSKQRPGTRTRLVRYEELPEFLRDNEFRPSTSGRLALVGSTDDAAEELSGEVVPARGATGRNVSGPNNFSGGLYNEALRKWEAAIMLTPEKAKLHEQKAQVLLEIGDAWSSLKAAARATELDPLWAEAWITLGRAQLNYGEPDIAMESFDKALAFKPNHEEALIDRNTASHLVKRRKQSHSTINSRYEIREK
;
A
#
# COMPACT_ATOMS: atom_id res chain seq x y z
N MET A 1 17.41 69.18 -7.21
CA MET A 1 17.52 68.49 -5.91
C MET A 1 16.10 68.38 -5.37
N GLY A 2 15.45 67.25 -5.16
CA GLY A 2 15.70 65.83 -5.41
C GLY A 2 14.31 65.18 -5.42
N SER A 3 14.12 64.19 -6.28
CA SER A 3 12.94 63.33 -6.38
C SER A 3 12.73 62.52 -5.09
N ASP A 4 11.51 62.41 -4.60
CA ASP A 4 11.16 61.23 -3.80
C ASP A 4 9.73 60.74 -4.02
N SER A 5 9.64 59.58 -4.64
CA SER A 5 8.45 58.88 -5.10
C SER A 5 8.08 57.83 -4.05
N SER A 6 7.37 58.22 -3.00
CA SER A 6 6.95 57.29 -1.94
C SER A 6 5.81 56.39 -2.42
N SER A 7 6.20 55.27 -3.04
CA SER A 7 5.35 54.17 -3.47
C SER A 7 5.04 53.24 -2.29
N ARG A 8 3.78 53.24 -1.82
CA ARG A 8 3.29 52.31 -0.79
C ARG A 8 3.25 50.89 -1.36
N ARG A 9 4.21 50.06 -0.97
CA ARG A 9 4.20 48.61 -1.20
C ARG A 9 3.19 47.93 -0.26
N ARG A 10 2.25 47.18 -0.85
CA ARG A 10 1.42 46.17 -0.14
C ARG A 10 2.32 44.99 0.27
N PRO A 11 2.18 44.40 1.46
CA PRO A 11 2.86 43.16 1.78
C PRO A 11 2.18 42.00 1.04
N GLY A 12 2.92 41.39 0.12
CA GLY A 12 2.51 40.17 -0.59
C GLY A 12 2.37 39.00 0.38
N GLY A 13 1.26 38.27 0.25
CA GLY A 13 1.00 37.04 1.00
C GLY A 13 2.09 36.01 0.70
N GLY A 14 2.80 35.58 1.74
CA GLY A 14 3.71 34.45 1.68
C GLY A 14 2.91 33.18 1.49
N SER A 15 2.86 32.67 0.26
CA SER A 15 2.52 31.28 -0.01
C SER A 15 3.58 30.42 0.67
N LYS A 16 3.17 29.71 1.73
CA LYS A 16 3.96 28.66 2.36
C LYS A 16 4.31 27.64 1.28
N GLN A 17 5.56 27.67 0.82
CA GLN A 17 6.11 26.62 -0.03
C GLN A 17 5.99 25.30 0.74
N ARG A 18 5.18 24.39 0.21
CA ARG A 18 5.17 22.99 0.68
C ARG A 18 6.56 22.40 0.40
N PRO A 19 7.12 21.59 1.33
CA PRO A 19 8.42 20.98 1.12
C PRO A 19 8.37 20.12 -0.14
N GLY A 20 9.31 20.37 -1.06
CA GLY A 20 9.31 19.77 -2.38
C GLY A 20 9.40 18.25 -2.31
N THR A 21 8.35 17.57 -2.76
CA THR A 21 8.43 16.17 -3.18
C THR A 21 9.45 16.13 -4.32
N ARG A 22 10.54 15.41 -4.11
CA ARG A 22 11.67 15.32 -5.06
C ARG A 22 11.17 14.55 -6.28
N THR A 23 10.63 15.27 -7.26
CA THR A 23 10.05 14.72 -8.48
C THR A 23 11.07 13.85 -9.19
N ARG A 24 10.88 12.53 -9.15
CA ARG A 24 11.68 11.60 -9.96
C ARG A 24 11.15 11.71 -11.39
N LEU A 25 11.93 12.33 -12.27
CA LEU A 25 11.61 12.38 -13.70
C LEU A 25 11.75 10.96 -14.27
N VAL A 26 10.61 10.28 -14.50
CA VAL A 26 10.55 9.01 -15.23
C VAL A 26 10.53 9.32 -16.72
N ARG A 27 11.37 8.64 -17.50
CA ARG A 27 11.40 8.84 -18.95
C ARG A 27 10.16 8.18 -19.58
N TYR A 28 9.63 8.76 -20.65
CA TYR A 28 8.44 8.21 -21.33
C TYR A 28 8.67 6.75 -21.80
N GLU A 29 9.90 6.43 -22.22
CA GLU A 29 10.28 5.09 -22.66
C GLU A 29 10.39 4.08 -21.51
N GLU A 30 10.33 4.52 -20.25
CA GLU A 30 10.32 3.67 -19.06
C GLU A 30 8.89 3.41 -18.55
N LEU A 31 7.87 4.10 -19.08
CA LEU A 31 6.48 3.89 -18.69
C LEU A 31 5.93 2.57 -19.27
N PRO A 32 5.06 1.85 -18.54
CA PRO A 32 4.31 0.71 -19.08
C PRO A 32 3.53 1.09 -20.35
N GLU A 33 3.43 0.19 -21.33
CA GLU A 33 2.77 0.42 -22.63
C GLU A 33 1.37 1.03 -22.50
N PHE A 34 0.56 0.59 -21.54
CA PHE A 34 -0.79 1.10 -21.34
C PHE A 34 -0.86 2.58 -20.89
N LEU A 35 0.23 3.12 -20.32
CA LEU A 35 0.36 4.55 -20.03
C LEU A 35 0.90 5.34 -21.23
N ARG A 36 1.38 4.67 -22.28
CA ARG A 36 1.80 5.29 -23.55
C ARG A 36 0.63 5.48 -24.51
N ASP A 37 -0.42 4.67 -24.37
CA ASP A 37 -1.55 4.64 -25.30
C ASP A 37 -2.79 5.43 -24.83
N ASN A 38 -2.90 5.72 -23.52
CA ASN A 38 -3.88 6.69 -23.02
C ASN A 38 -3.43 8.12 -23.35
N GLU A 39 -4.37 9.08 -23.45
CA GLU A 39 -4.23 10.47 -23.94
C GLU A 39 -3.22 11.38 -23.19
N PHE A 40 -2.18 10.81 -22.61
CA PHE A 40 -1.04 11.45 -22.01
C PHE A 40 -0.10 12.01 -23.08
N ARG A 41 -0.51 13.10 -23.73
CA ARG A 41 0.28 13.73 -24.80
C ARG A 41 1.64 14.19 -24.27
N PRO A 42 2.77 13.69 -24.81
CA PRO A 42 4.08 14.20 -24.43
C PRO A 42 4.21 15.65 -24.89
N SER A 43 4.67 16.54 -24.00
CA SER A 43 5.21 17.82 -24.47
C SER A 43 6.42 17.56 -25.37
N THR A 44 6.64 18.45 -26.34
CA THR A 44 7.57 18.33 -27.49
C THR A 44 9.04 18.00 -27.14
N SER A 45 9.41 17.89 -25.87
CA SER A 45 10.75 17.52 -25.41
C SER A 45 10.87 16.13 -24.77
N GLY A 46 9.88 15.24 -24.88
CA GLY A 46 9.93 13.92 -24.22
C GLY A 46 9.96 14.01 -22.69
N ARG A 47 9.69 15.21 -22.15
CA ARG A 47 9.48 15.47 -20.73
C ARG A 47 7.99 15.42 -20.47
N LEU A 48 7.62 14.54 -19.55
CA LEU A 48 6.36 14.59 -18.82
C LEU A 48 6.37 15.85 -17.94
N ALA A 49 6.23 17.02 -18.56
CA ALA A 49 5.91 18.24 -17.85
C ALA A 49 4.39 18.22 -17.65
N LEU A 50 3.94 17.46 -16.66
CA LEU A 50 2.63 17.74 -16.07
C LEU A 50 2.74 19.10 -15.40
N VAL A 51 1.81 19.98 -15.76
CA VAL A 51 1.53 21.20 -15.01
C VAL A 51 0.83 20.86 -13.67
N GLY A 52 0.60 19.57 -13.37
CA GLY A 52 0.32 19.03 -12.04
C GLY A 52 1.51 18.23 -11.51
N SER A 53 1.67 18.13 -10.20
CA SER A 53 2.74 17.31 -9.61
C SER A 53 2.61 15.84 -10.03
N THR A 54 3.70 15.05 -10.01
CA THR A 54 3.64 13.57 -10.15
C THR A 54 2.70 12.93 -9.15
N ASP A 55 2.45 13.62 -8.03
CA ASP A 55 1.50 13.22 -7.00
C ASP A 55 0.04 13.30 -7.49
N ASP A 56 -0.29 14.26 -8.36
CA ASP A 56 -1.64 14.44 -8.90
C ASP A 56 -2.00 13.31 -9.89
N ALA A 57 -1.06 12.93 -10.77
CA ALA A 57 -1.25 11.81 -11.69
C ALA A 57 -1.29 10.45 -10.96
N ALA A 58 -0.52 10.29 -9.88
CA ALA A 58 -0.60 9.10 -9.04
C ALA A 58 -1.92 9.03 -8.27
N GLU A 59 -2.45 10.16 -7.78
CA GLU A 59 -3.78 10.24 -7.17
C GLU A 59 -4.89 9.90 -8.17
N GLU A 60 -4.85 10.44 -9.39
CA GLU A 60 -5.82 10.15 -10.46
C GLU A 60 -5.85 8.64 -10.80
N LEU A 61 -4.68 8.04 -11.04
CA LEU A 61 -4.55 6.60 -11.30
C LEU A 61 -5.02 5.75 -10.11
N SER A 62 -4.82 6.22 -8.87
CA SER A 62 -5.27 5.51 -7.66
C SER A 62 -6.75 5.69 -7.36
N GLY A 63 -7.33 6.85 -7.67
CA GLY A 63 -8.71 7.21 -7.36
C GLY A 63 -9.73 6.49 -8.23
N GLU A 64 -9.33 6.06 -9.43
CA GLU A 64 -10.14 5.21 -10.30
C GLU A 64 -10.21 3.74 -9.84
N VAL A 65 -9.30 3.31 -8.96
CA VAL A 65 -9.26 1.92 -8.51
C VAL A 65 -10.22 1.74 -7.34
N VAL A 66 -11.19 0.84 -7.50
CA VAL A 66 -12.12 0.47 -6.42
C VAL A 66 -11.29 -0.02 -5.23
N PRO A 67 -11.44 0.56 -4.03
CA PRO A 67 -10.71 0.09 -2.86
C PRO A 67 -11.08 -1.36 -2.60
N ALA A 68 -10.08 -2.22 -2.37
CA ALA A 68 -10.28 -3.64 -2.05
C ALA A 68 -11.30 -3.81 -0.90
N ARG A 69 -11.27 -2.89 0.06
CA ARG A 69 -12.18 -2.82 1.21
C ARG A 69 -13.67 -2.56 0.88
N GLY A 70 -14.03 -2.26 -0.37
CA GLY A 70 -15.40 -2.04 -0.83
C GLY A 70 -15.94 -3.10 -1.80
N ALA A 71 -15.13 -4.10 -2.16
CA ALA A 71 -15.52 -5.14 -3.12
C ALA A 71 -16.39 -6.26 -2.49
N THR A 72 -16.66 -6.23 -1.18
CA THR A 72 -17.45 -7.24 -0.46
C THR A 72 -18.97 -7.14 -0.70
N GLY A 73 -19.44 -6.20 -1.52
CA GLY A 73 -20.87 -5.89 -1.68
C GLY A 73 -21.54 -6.34 -2.98
N ARG A 74 -20.87 -7.04 -3.90
CA ARG A 74 -21.55 -7.61 -5.08
C ARG A 74 -21.41 -9.12 -5.09
N ASN A 75 -22.51 -9.79 -4.75
CA ASN A 75 -22.82 -11.15 -5.17
C ASN A 75 -22.60 -11.27 -6.69
N VAL A 76 -21.38 -11.57 -7.11
CA VAL A 76 -21.10 -12.12 -8.43
C VAL A 76 -21.06 -13.64 -8.27
N SER A 77 -22.25 -14.23 -8.13
CA SER A 77 -22.44 -15.66 -8.30
C SER A 77 -22.07 -16.05 -9.74
N GLY A 78 -20.86 -16.55 -9.92
CA GLY A 78 -20.36 -17.15 -11.16
C GLY A 78 -18.90 -17.60 -10.98
N PRO A 79 -18.43 -18.66 -11.67
CA PRO A 79 -17.08 -19.17 -11.49
C PRO A 79 -16.05 -18.15 -12.03
N ASN A 80 -15.57 -17.33 -11.11
CA ASN A 80 -14.22 -16.77 -10.93
C ASN A 80 -13.29 -16.59 -12.14
N ASN A 81 -13.71 -15.85 -13.18
CA ASN A 81 -12.79 -15.25 -14.17
C ASN A 81 -12.88 -13.71 -14.23
N PHE A 82 -14.01 -13.11 -13.84
CA PHE A 82 -14.20 -11.65 -13.88
C PHE A 82 -13.42 -10.92 -12.77
N SER A 83 -13.38 -11.49 -11.57
CA SER A 83 -12.68 -10.88 -10.42
C SER A 83 -11.16 -10.82 -10.66
N GLY A 84 -10.56 -11.88 -11.25
CA GLY A 84 -9.14 -11.89 -11.60
C GLY A 84 -8.74 -10.82 -12.61
N GLY A 85 -9.60 -10.53 -13.60
CA GLY A 85 -9.39 -9.44 -14.55
C GLY A 85 -9.33 -8.07 -13.88
N LEU A 86 -10.29 -7.79 -12.99
CA LEU A 86 -10.37 -6.54 -12.24
C LEU A 86 -9.19 -6.35 -11.28
N TYR A 87 -8.76 -7.42 -10.60
CA TYR A 87 -7.60 -7.36 -9.72
C TYR A 87 -6.29 -7.14 -10.48
N ASN A 88 -6.13 -7.76 -11.65
CA ASN A 88 -4.96 -7.55 -12.51
C ASN A 88 -4.90 -6.13 -13.07
N GLU A 89 -6.04 -5.56 -13.46
CA GLU A 89 -6.12 -4.16 -13.90
C GLU A 89 -5.80 -3.19 -12.76
N ALA A 90 -6.37 -3.44 -11.57
CA ALA A 90 -6.07 -2.67 -10.36
C ALA A 90 -4.57 -2.70 -10.04
N LEU A 91 -3.93 -3.88 -10.04
CA LEU A 91 -2.50 -4.01 -9.80
C LEU A 91 -1.66 -3.21 -10.80
N ARG A 92 -2.01 -3.24 -12.09
CA ARG A 92 -1.31 -2.45 -13.11
C ARG A 92 -1.39 -0.95 -12.84
N LYS A 93 -2.58 -0.45 -12.48
CA LYS A 93 -2.77 0.98 -12.12
C LYS A 93 -1.97 1.36 -10.87
N TRP A 94 -1.97 0.52 -9.84
CA TRP A 94 -1.16 0.74 -8.64
C TRP A 94 0.34 0.71 -8.93
N GLU A 95 0.82 -0.20 -9.79
CA GLU A 95 2.22 -0.26 -10.20
C GLU A 95 2.65 1.00 -10.96
N ALA A 96 1.81 1.49 -11.88
CA ALA A 96 2.02 2.76 -12.55
C ALA A 96 2.10 3.93 -11.55
N ALA A 97 1.17 4.02 -10.60
CA ALA A 97 1.18 5.06 -9.57
C ALA A 97 2.44 5.00 -8.69
N ILE A 98 2.89 3.78 -8.33
CA ILE A 98 4.13 3.56 -7.58
C ILE A 98 5.37 3.97 -8.39
N MET A 99 5.39 3.74 -9.71
CA MET A 99 6.50 4.20 -10.55
C MET A 99 6.64 5.72 -10.55
N LEU A 100 5.51 6.44 -10.53
CA LEU A 100 5.48 7.90 -10.46
C LEU A 100 5.83 8.42 -9.06
N THR A 101 5.36 7.74 -8.00
CA THR A 101 5.53 8.16 -6.60
C THR A 101 5.97 7.00 -5.70
N PRO A 102 7.23 6.54 -5.84
CA PRO A 102 7.71 5.31 -5.18
C PRO A 102 7.80 5.42 -3.65
N GLU A 103 7.83 6.63 -3.12
CA GLU A 103 7.97 6.92 -1.69
C GLU A 103 6.62 7.04 -0.96
N LYS A 104 5.50 6.91 -1.68
CA LYS A 104 4.17 7.04 -1.08
C LYS A 104 3.72 5.72 -0.45
N ALA A 105 3.83 5.63 0.88
CA ALA A 105 3.47 4.44 1.67
C ALA A 105 2.07 3.90 1.32
N LYS A 106 1.09 4.81 1.16
CA LYS A 106 -0.31 4.47 0.84
C LYS A 106 -0.47 3.61 -0.42
N LEU A 107 0.34 3.85 -1.45
CA LEU A 107 0.22 3.08 -2.69
C LEU A 107 0.72 1.64 -2.52
N HIS A 108 1.80 1.45 -1.77
CA HIS A 108 2.34 0.12 -1.46
C HIS A 108 1.38 -0.70 -0.59
N GLU A 109 0.72 -0.05 0.35
CA GLU A 109 -0.29 -0.68 1.21
C GLU A 109 -1.55 -1.10 0.42
N GLN A 110 -2.06 -0.24 -0.46
CA GLN A 110 -3.19 -0.58 -1.33
C GLN A 110 -2.85 -1.72 -2.30
N LYS A 111 -1.64 -1.71 -2.87
CA LYS A 111 -1.12 -2.85 -3.64
C LYS A 111 -1.10 -4.13 -2.81
N ALA A 112 -0.63 -4.06 -1.57
CA ALA A 112 -0.57 -5.21 -0.67
C ALA A 112 -1.96 -5.78 -0.36
N GLN A 113 -2.97 -4.92 -0.14
CA GLN A 113 -4.37 -5.34 0.05
C GLN A 113 -4.91 -6.10 -1.16
N VAL A 114 -4.69 -5.59 -2.38
CA VAL A 114 -5.13 -6.30 -3.61
C VAL A 114 -4.44 -7.66 -3.73
N LEU A 115 -3.15 -7.74 -3.40
CA LEU A 115 -2.40 -9.00 -3.43
C LEU A 115 -2.89 -10.01 -2.37
N LEU A 116 -3.39 -9.54 -1.23
CA LEU A 116 -4.05 -10.40 -0.24
C LEU A 116 -5.31 -11.04 -0.81
N GLU A 117 -6.15 -10.25 -1.47
CA GLU A 117 -7.41 -10.74 -2.07
C GLU A 117 -7.16 -11.73 -3.22
N ILE A 118 -6.08 -11.54 -3.98
CA ILE A 118 -5.65 -12.49 -5.02
C ILE A 118 -5.07 -13.77 -4.40
N GLY A 119 -4.56 -13.70 -3.17
CA GLY A 119 -3.87 -14.81 -2.49
C GLY A 119 -2.37 -14.90 -2.79
N ASP A 120 -1.77 -13.88 -3.42
CA ASP A 120 -0.31 -13.81 -3.59
C ASP A 120 0.34 -13.32 -2.29
N ALA A 121 0.52 -14.25 -1.37
CA ALA A 121 1.07 -13.98 -0.04
C ALA A 121 2.47 -13.35 -0.08
N TRP A 122 3.34 -13.79 -0.99
CA TRP A 122 4.73 -13.33 -1.04
C TRP A 122 4.85 -11.90 -1.59
N SER A 123 4.15 -11.60 -2.68
CA SER A 123 4.15 -10.25 -3.23
C SER A 123 3.44 -9.28 -2.28
N SER A 124 2.37 -9.72 -1.61
CA SER A 124 1.67 -8.92 -0.59
C SER A 124 2.60 -8.56 0.56
N LEU A 125 3.36 -9.53 1.08
CA LEU A 125 4.32 -9.32 2.16
C LEU A 125 5.36 -8.25 1.79
N LYS A 126 5.92 -8.31 0.59
CA LYS A 126 6.90 -7.31 0.11
C LYS A 126 6.29 -5.91 0.02
N ALA A 127 5.09 -5.80 -0.54
CA ALA A 127 4.41 -4.51 -0.68
C ALA A 127 4.03 -3.91 0.69
N ALA A 128 3.50 -4.72 1.60
CA ALA A 128 3.16 -4.28 2.95
C ALA A 128 4.39 -3.88 3.76
N ALA A 129 5.48 -4.66 3.69
CA ALA A 129 6.74 -4.32 4.34
C ALA A 129 7.27 -2.98 3.83
N ARG A 130 7.23 -2.75 2.51
CA ARG A 130 7.64 -1.48 1.93
C ARG A 130 6.78 -0.30 2.41
N ALA A 131 5.48 -0.49 2.61
CA ALA A 131 4.62 0.54 3.19
C ALA A 131 5.05 0.90 4.62
N THR A 132 5.39 -0.10 5.45
CA THR A 132 5.87 0.15 6.83
C THR A 132 7.26 0.77 6.90
N GLU A 133 8.13 0.52 5.92
CA GLU A 133 9.43 1.19 5.80
C GLU A 133 9.28 2.67 5.43
N LEU A 134 8.32 2.98 4.55
CA LEU A 134 8.07 4.34 4.08
C LEU A 134 7.35 5.19 5.13
N ASP A 135 6.40 4.60 5.87
CA ASP A 135 5.74 5.25 7.00
C ASP A 135 5.65 4.29 8.21
N PRO A 136 6.64 4.32 9.12
CA PRO A 136 6.67 3.46 10.29
C PRO A 136 5.58 3.76 11.33
N LEU A 137 4.94 4.95 11.26
CA LEU A 137 3.91 5.36 12.22
C LEU A 137 2.50 5.04 11.70
N TRP A 138 2.40 4.47 10.50
CA TRP A 138 1.12 4.22 9.87
C TRP A 138 0.52 2.88 10.30
N ALA A 139 -0.48 2.95 11.18
CA ALA A 139 -1.14 1.78 11.76
C ALA A 139 -1.72 0.83 10.69
N GLU A 140 -2.38 1.36 9.65
CA GLU A 140 -2.97 0.52 8.60
C GLU A 140 -1.93 -0.29 7.82
N ALA A 141 -0.73 0.25 7.56
CA ALA A 141 0.34 -0.52 6.93
C ALA A 141 0.79 -1.70 7.79
N TRP A 142 0.88 -1.50 9.11
CA TRP A 142 1.21 -2.59 10.05
C TRP A 142 0.11 -3.65 10.13
N ILE A 143 -1.17 -3.28 10.04
CA ILE A 143 -2.29 -4.23 9.96
C ILE A 143 -2.18 -5.06 8.68
N THR A 144 -1.98 -4.39 7.54
CA THR A 144 -1.84 -5.07 6.24
C THR A 144 -0.61 -5.99 6.20
N LEU A 145 0.50 -5.59 6.83
CA LEU A 145 1.68 -6.44 6.99
C LEU A 145 1.39 -7.68 7.85
N GLY A 146 0.69 -7.53 8.98
CA GLY A 146 0.29 -8.65 9.82
C GLY A 146 -0.62 -9.64 9.07
N ARG A 147 -1.56 -9.14 8.27
CA ARG A 147 -2.41 -9.99 7.41
C ARG A 147 -1.61 -10.73 6.34
N ALA A 148 -0.64 -10.06 5.71
CA ALA A 148 0.26 -10.69 4.74
C ALA A 148 1.12 -11.79 5.38
N GLN A 149 1.64 -11.55 6.59
CA GLN A 149 2.39 -12.55 7.36
C GLN A 149 1.53 -13.74 7.76
N LEU A 150 0.26 -13.52 8.15
CA LEU A 150 -0.70 -14.61 8.40
C LEU A 150 -0.93 -15.46 7.15
N ASN A 151 -1.18 -14.83 6.00
CA ASN A 151 -1.39 -15.55 4.75
C ASN A 151 -0.13 -16.30 4.28
N TYR A 152 1.05 -15.78 4.61
CA TYR A 152 2.33 -16.43 4.36
C TYR A 152 2.62 -17.60 5.33
N GLY A 153 1.89 -17.71 6.44
CA GLY A 153 2.04 -18.79 7.42
C GLY A 153 2.93 -18.45 8.62
N GLU A 154 3.20 -17.17 8.88
CA GLU A 154 4.04 -16.68 9.97
C GLU A 154 3.23 -15.93 11.05
N PRO A 155 2.39 -16.64 11.84
CA PRO A 155 1.52 -16.02 12.82
C PRO A 155 2.26 -15.41 14.01
N ASP A 156 3.44 -15.92 14.36
CA ASP A 156 4.28 -15.37 15.43
C ASP A 156 4.73 -13.94 15.08
N ILE A 157 5.20 -13.73 13.84
CA ILE A 157 5.62 -12.41 13.34
C ILE A 157 4.41 -11.50 13.11
N ALA A 158 3.29 -12.06 12.63
CA ALA A 158 2.05 -11.31 12.44
C ALA A 158 1.57 -10.66 13.75
N MET A 159 1.68 -11.36 14.88
CA MET A 159 1.32 -10.79 16.18
C MET A 159 2.13 -9.52 16.50
N GLU A 160 3.43 -9.51 16.23
CA GLU A 160 4.28 -8.33 16.45
C GLU A 160 3.85 -7.14 15.57
N SER A 161 3.48 -7.40 14.32
CA SER A 161 2.97 -6.37 13.40
C SER A 161 1.65 -5.79 13.89
N PHE A 162 0.71 -6.64 14.36
CA PHE A 162 -0.54 -6.16 14.94
C PHE A 162 -0.33 -5.41 16.26
N ASP A 163 0.61 -5.85 17.09
CA ASP A 163 0.96 -5.15 18.34
C ASP A 163 1.50 -3.75 18.05
N LYS A 164 2.33 -3.58 17.01
CA LYS A 164 2.76 -2.25 16.54
C LYS A 164 1.58 -1.41 16.05
N ALA A 165 0.69 -1.97 15.25
CA ALA A 165 -0.50 -1.25 14.79
C ALA A 165 -1.37 -0.76 15.96
N LEU A 166 -1.59 -1.63 16.95
CA LEU A 166 -2.38 -1.34 18.15
C LEU A 166 -1.69 -0.34 19.09
N ALA A 167 -0.36 -0.27 19.10
CA ALA A 167 0.35 0.78 19.81
C ALA A 167 0.01 2.18 19.26
N PHE A 168 -0.24 2.31 17.96
CA PHE A 168 -0.66 3.56 17.33
C PHE A 168 -2.19 3.77 17.37
N LYS A 169 -2.97 2.69 17.22
CA LYS A 169 -4.44 2.71 17.27
C LYS A 169 -4.97 1.62 18.21
N PRO A 170 -5.01 1.87 19.54
CA PRO A 170 -5.37 0.85 20.53
C PRO A 170 -6.77 0.27 20.38
N ASN A 171 -7.70 1.08 19.85
CA ASN A 171 -9.11 0.71 19.72
C ASN A 171 -9.47 0.24 18.30
N HIS A 172 -8.49 -0.17 17.49
CA HIS A 172 -8.78 -0.69 16.15
C HIS A 172 -9.33 -2.12 16.24
N GLU A 173 -10.65 -2.27 16.14
CA GLU A 173 -11.35 -3.55 16.31
C GLU A 173 -10.83 -4.67 15.40
N GLU A 174 -10.70 -4.41 14.10
CA GLU A 174 -10.19 -5.44 13.17
C GLU A 174 -8.77 -5.91 13.53
N ALA A 175 -7.88 -5.00 13.94
CA ALA A 175 -6.53 -5.37 14.33
C ALA A 175 -6.50 -6.24 15.59
N LEU A 176 -7.40 -5.98 16.55
CA LEU A 176 -7.56 -6.84 17.75
C LEU A 176 -8.04 -8.24 17.36
N ILE A 177 -9.02 -8.33 16.45
CA ILE A 177 -9.56 -9.61 15.96
C ILE A 177 -8.46 -10.40 15.23
N ASP A 178 -7.73 -9.75 14.33
CA ASP A 178 -6.67 -10.37 13.54
C ASP A 178 -5.50 -10.84 14.43
N ARG A 179 -5.12 -10.02 15.42
CA ARG A 179 -4.11 -10.39 16.43
C ARG A 179 -4.53 -11.60 17.25
N ASN A 180 -5.80 -11.65 17.69
CA ASN A 180 -6.32 -12.79 18.43
C ASN A 180 -6.31 -14.05 17.55
N THR A 181 -6.67 -13.93 16.27
CA THR A 181 -6.58 -15.02 15.30
C THR A 181 -5.15 -15.54 15.18
N ALA A 182 -4.17 -14.65 15.05
CA ALA A 182 -2.75 -15.01 15.03
C ALA A 182 -2.32 -15.77 16.29
N SER A 183 -2.71 -15.28 17.48
CA SER A 183 -2.42 -15.92 18.77
C SER A 183 -3.00 -17.34 18.87
N HIS A 184 -4.22 -17.54 18.39
CA HIS A 184 -4.84 -18.88 18.36
C HIS A 184 -4.06 -19.84 17.46
N LEU A 185 -3.57 -19.38 16.31
CA LEU A 185 -2.75 -20.18 15.40
C LEU A 185 -1.42 -20.59 16.04
N VAL A 186 -0.74 -19.66 16.72
CA VAL A 186 0.50 -19.94 17.46
C VAL A 186 0.26 -20.98 18.56
N LYS A 187 -0.80 -20.83 19.35
CA LYS A 187 -1.13 -21.77 20.42
C LYS A 187 -1.41 -23.17 19.87
N ARG A 188 -2.18 -23.27 18.79
CA ARG A 188 -2.49 -24.54 18.13
C ARG A 188 -1.23 -25.21 17.56
N ARG A 189 -0.33 -24.43 16.94
CA ARG A 189 0.97 -24.92 16.44
C ARG A 189 1.78 -25.54 17.58
N LYS A 190 1.91 -24.86 18.72
CA LYS A 190 2.65 -25.36 19.90
C LYS A 190 2.04 -26.65 20.47
N GLN A 191 0.72 -26.72 20.60
CA GLN A 191 0.00 -27.91 21.07
C GLN A 191 0.16 -29.11 20.12
N SER A 192 0.16 -28.86 18.81
CA SER A 192 0.37 -29.92 17.81
C SER A 192 1.77 -30.53 17.97
N HIS A 193 2.80 -29.70 18.08
CA HIS A 193 4.17 -30.18 18.27
C HIS A 193 4.34 -30.95 19.59
N SER A 194 3.74 -30.48 20.70
CA SER A 194 3.82 -31.20 21.98
C SER A 194 3.13 -32.56 21.94
N THR A 195 1.97 -32.66 21.27
CA THR A 195 1.21 -33.91 21.13
C THR A 195 1.93 -34.91 20.23
N ILE A 196 2.63 -34.43 19.21
CA ILE A 196 3.43 -35.28 18.33
C ILE A 196 4.63 -35.87 19.08
N ASN A 197 5.38 -35.04 19.82
CA ASN A 197 6.55 -35.51 20.58
C ASN A 197 6.19 -36.58 21.61
N SER A 198 5.11 -36.39 22.37
CA SER A 198 4.67 -37.38 23.37
C SER A 198 4.21 -38.71 22.75
N ARG A 199 3.65 -38.69 21.52
CA ARG A 199 3.29 -39.93 20.80
C ARG A 199 4.50 -40.74 20.34
N TYR A 200 5.60 -40.10 19.99
CA TYR A 200 6.84 -40.79 19.60
C TYR A 200 7.53 -41.42 20.81
N GLU A 201 7.60 -40.72 21.94
CA GLU A 201 8.22 -41.24 23.18
C GLU A 201 7.52 -42.49 23.75
N ILE A 202 6.22 -42.66 23.50
CA ILE A 202 5.46 -43.85 23.92
C ILE A 202 5.73 -45.05 22.99
N ARG A 203 6.09 -44.84 21.72
CA ARG A 203 6.29 -45.91 20.73
C ARG A 203 7.68 -46.58 20.79
N GLU A 204 8.66 -45.96 21.45
CA GLU A 204 10.01 -46.52 21.60
C GLU A 204 10.22 -47.31 22.90
N LYS A 205 9.16 -47.53 23.70
CA LYS A 205 9.17 -48.36 24.90
C LYS A 205 8.36 -49.64 24.70
#